data_AF-A0A7S0UFP1-F1
#
_entry.id   AF-A0A7S0UFP1-F1
#
_cell.length_a   1.000
_cell.length_b   1.000
_cell.length_c   1.000
_cell.angle_alpha   90.00
_cell.angle_beta   90.00
_cell.angle_gamma   90.00
#
_symmetry.space_group_name_H-M   'P 1'
#
loop_
_entity.id
_entity.type
_entity.pdbx_description
1 polymer ?
#
loop_
_entity_poly.entity_id
_entity_poly.type
_entity_poly.pdbx_seq_one_letter_code
_entity_poly.pdbx_strand_id
1 'polypeptide(L)'
;RGREGAARDALGELTDLQHPSDCRGRPLMVHSLGDRSSGWGMGSMLHILALALTAAHSVNRTLVLPSNDRWWYADEGCSPKGFGCYFEGLSSCREHDSDDVISSEAVTIPKTHVPAKYVRHGLMWWRSQVMRLIWRPLPWVRGEVERRMAAIGWSEEG
;
A
#
# COMPACT_ATOMS: atom_id res chain seq x y z
N ARG A 1 -22.32 -13.90 -3.26
CA ARG A 1 -20.86 -13.97 -3.57
C ARG A 1 -20.15 -14.33 -2.28
N GLY A 2 -19.28 -15.35 -2.30
CA GLY A 2 -18.48 -15.74 -1.13
C GLY A 2 -17.41 -14.69 -0.77
N ARG A 3 -16.76 -14.87 0.39
CA ARG A 3 -15.70 -13.96 0.89
C ARG A 3 -14.52 -13.85 -0.09
N GLU A 4 -14.14 -14.94 -0.76
CA GLU A 4 -13.03 -14.95 -1.71
C GLU A 4 -13.32 -14.13 -2.96
N GLY A 5 -14.53 -14.23 -3.52
CA GLY A 5 -14.95 -13.42 -4.66
C GLY A 5 -14.91 -11.93 -4.32
N ALA A 6 -15.41 -11.54 -3.14
CA ALA A 6 -15.34 -10.16 -2.67
C ALA A 6 -13.89 -9.68 -2.48
N ALA A 7 -13.00 -10.55 -2.01
CA ALA A 7 -11.59 -10.23 -1.80
C ALA A 7 -10.84 -10.02 -3.12
N ARG A 8 -11.17 -10.81 -4.16
CA ARG A 8 -10.66 -10.62 -5.52
C ARG A 8 -11.17 -9.31 -6.12
N ASP A 9 -12.47 -9.03 -6.00
CA ASP A 9 -13.08 -7.80 -6.49
C ASP A 9 -12.46 -6.56 -5.83
N ALA A 10 -12.28 -6.57 -4.50
CA ALA A 10 -11.68 -5.47 -3.75
C ALA A 10 -10.21 -5.23 -4.14
N LEU A 11 -9.42 -6.30 -4.30
CA LEU A 11 -8.02 -6.18 -4.72
C LEU A 11 -7.92 -5.68 -6.16
N GLY A 12 -8.82 -6.11 -7.04
CA GLY A 12 -8.93 -5.62 -8.42
C GLY A 12 -9.20 -4.11 -8.45
N GLU A 13 -10.23 -3.64 -7.74
CA GLU A 13 -10.57 -2.21 -7.66
C GLU A 13 -9.43 -1.36 -7.11
N LEU A 14 -8.74 -1.84 -6.07
CA LEU A 14 -7.57 -1.16 -5.52
C LEU A 14 -6.40 -1.15 -6.51
N THR A 15 -6.17 -2.24 -7.23
CA THR A 15 -5.12 -2.33 -8.26
C THR A 15 -5.42 -1.37 -9.41
N ASP A 16 -6.64 -1.36 -9.92
CA ASP A 16 -7.05 -0.50 -11.05
C ASP A 16 -6.95 0.99 -10.67
N LEU A 17 -7.30 1.33 -9.42
CA LEU A 17 -7.12 2.69 -8.89
C LEU A 17 -5.63 3.09 -8.87
N GLN A 18 -4.76 2.17 -8.52
CA GLN A 18 -3.33 2.42 -8.34
C GLN A 18 -2.51 2.29 -9.62
N HIS A 19 -3.02 1.59 -10.63
CA HIS A 19 -2.32 1.33 -11.88
C HIS A 19 -3.13 1.77 -13.10
N PRO A 20 -3.49 3.06 -13.21
CA PRO A 20 -4.21 3.55 -14.38
C PRO A 20 -3.34 3.47 -15.64
N SER A 21 -3.97 3.38 -16.80
CA SER A 21 -3.27 3.40 -18.09
C SER A 21 -2.64 4.75 -18.43
N ASP A 22 -3.17 5.85 -17.86
CA ASP A 22 -2.63 7.21 -17.99
C ASP A 22 -2.58 7.90 -16.63
N CYS A 23 -1.38 8.33 -16.23
CA CYS A 23 -1.13 9.02 -14.98
C CYS A 23 -1.32 10.54 -15.09
N ARG A 24 -1.27 11.13 -16.29
CA ARG A 24 -1.30 12.60 -16.47
C ARG A 24 -2.64 13.20 -16.07
N GLY A 25 -3.72 12.58 -16.52
CA GLY A 25 -5.08 12.98 -16.19
C GLY A 25 -5.57 12.51 -14.81
N ARG A 26 -4.71 11.91 -13.97
CA ARG A 26 -5.14 11.23 -12.75
C ARG A 26 -4.90 12.08 -11.50
N PRO A 27 -5.96 12.43 -10.73
CA PRO A 27 -5.80 13.02 -9.41
C PRO A 27 -4.97 12.11 -8.49
N LEU A 28 -3.89 12.65 -7.93
CA LEU A 28 -2.95 11.94 -7.06
C LEU A 28 -3.10 12.36 -5.60
N MET A 29 -2.72 11.46 -4.71
CA MET A 29 -2.53 11.72 -3.29
C MET A 29 -1.14 11.22 -2.90
N VAL A 30 -0.31 12.08 -2.32
CA VAL A 30 1.05 11.73 -1.90
C VAL A 30 1.05 11.39 -0.41
N HIS A 31 1.68 10.28 -0.04
CA HIS A 31 1.94 9.92 1.35
C HIS A 31 3.40 9.55 1.56
N SER A 32 4.06 10.24 2.48
CA SER A 32 5.43 9.92 2.88
C SER A 32 5.41 8.93 4.04
N LEU A 33 6.24 7.89 3.98
CA LEU A 33 6.47 7.00 5.11
C LEU A 33 7.38 7.62 6.19
N GLY A 34 7.92 8.80 5.90
CA GLY A 34 8.75 9.58 6.81
C GLY A 34 10.16 9.02 6.98
N ASP A 35 10.99 9.81 7.66
CA ASP A 35 12.34 9.39 8.04
C ASP A 35 12.40 9.01 9.53
N ARG A 36 13.60 8.77 10.04
CA ARG A 36 13.85 8.40 11.44
C ARG A 36 13.37 9.45 12.44
N SER A 37 13.27 10.73 12.06
CA SER A 37 12.83 11.80 12.94
C SER A 37 11.34 11.72 13.27
N SER A 38 10.55 11.01 12.46
CA SER A 38 9.13 10.78 12.73
C SER A 38 8.92 10.07 14.09
N GLY A 39 9.79 9.11 14.45
CA GLY A 39 9.69 8.34 15.69
C GLY A 39 8.64 7.22 15.67
N TRP A 40 8.06 6.89 14.50
CA TRP A 40 7.03 5.86 14.38
C TRP A 40 7.62 4.49 14.06
N GLY A 41 7.12 3.44 14.70
CA GLY A 41 7.49 2.07 14.35
C GLY A 41 6.88 1.64 13.01
N MET A 42 7.53 0.67 12.33
CA MET A 42 7.12 0.13 11.02
C MET A 42 5.62 -0.21 10.95
N GLY A 43 5.11 -0.93 11.96
CA GLY A 43 3.69 -1.32 11.99
C GLY A 43 2.75 -0.11 11.98
N SER A 44 3.10 0.95 12.72
CA SER A 44 2.30 2.17 12.75
C SER A 44 2.34 2.92 11.42
N MET A 45 3.52 3.03 10.80
CA MET A 45 3.69 3.65 9.48
C MET A 45 2.84 2.94 8.42
N LEU A 46 2.88 1.61 8.37
CA LEU A 46 2.10 0.83 7.41
C LEU A 46 0.59 0.92 7.68
N HIS A 47 0.16 1.04 8.93
CA HIS A 47 -1.23 1.30 9.26
C HIS A 47 -1.70 2.69 8.80
N ILE A 48 -0.86 3.73 8.92
CA ILE A 48 -1.19 5.04 8.35
C ILE A 48 -1.22 4.96 6.84
N LEU A 49 -0.29 4.27 6.19
CA LEU A 49 -0.30 4.08 4.74
C LEU A 49 -1.59 3.38 4.27
N ALA A 50 -2.04 2.36 4.98
CA ALA A 50 -3.32 1.69 4.69
C ALA A 50 -4.52 2.62 4.87
N LEU A 51 -4.47 3.50 5.86
CA LEU A 51 -5.48 4.51 6.06
C LEU A 51 -5.43 5.59 4.95
N ALA A 52 -4.26 6.00 4.50
CA ALA A 52 -4.08 6.92 3.37
C ALA A 52 -4.61 6.31 2.07
N LEU A 53 -4.36 5.02 1.82
CA LEU A 53 -4.91 4.31 0.65
C LEU A 53 -6.43 4.18 0.73
N THR A 54 -6.98 3.97 1.92
CA THR A 54 -8.44 4.00 2.14
C THR A 54 -9.02 5.39 1.86
N ALA A 55 -8.34 6.45 2.30
CA ALA A 55 -8.74 7.83 2.03
C ALA A 55 -8.71 8.12 0.53
N ALA A 56 -7.60 7.80 -0.14
CA ALA A 56 -7.41 7.95 -1.58
C ALA A 56 -8.51 7.22 -2.37
N HIS A 57 -8.82 5.97 -2.01
CA HIS A 57 -9.94 5.23 -2.59
C HIS A 57 -11.28 5.94 -2.38
N SER A 58 -11.56 6.47 -1.19
CA SER A 58 -12.83 7.15 -0.90
C SER A 58 -13.06 8.44 -1.69
N VAL A 59 -11.98 9.10 -2.12
CA VAL A 59 -12.03 10.33 -2.93
C VAL A 59 -11.57 10.10 -4.37
N ASN A 60 -11.48 8.84 -4.79
CA ASN A 60 -11.06 8.44 -6.13
C ASN A 60 -9.73 9.08 -6.57
N ARG A 61 -8.70 9.05 -5.72
CA ARG A 61 -7.32 9.49 -6.02
C ARG A 61 -6.37 8.29 -6.01
N THR A 62 -5.35 8.33 -6.86
CA THR A 62 -4.28 7.33 -6.86
C THR A 62 -3.26 7.72 -5.79
N LEU A 63 -2.98 6.81 -4.85
CA LEU A 63 -1.98 7.03 -3.81
C LEU A 63 -0.58 6.79 -4.37
N VAL A 64 0.34 7.72 -4.19
CA VAL A 64 1.75 7.56 -4.57
C VAL A 64 2.66 7.81 -3.38
N LEU A 65 3.80 7.11 -3.35
CA LEU A 65 4.89 7.43 -2.45
C LEU A 65 5.85 8.39 -3.17
N PRO A 66 6.43 9.38 -2.48
CA PRO A 66 7.44 10.25 -3.07
C PRO A 66 8.62 9.46 -3.63
N SER A 67 9.14 9.86 -4.80
CA SER A 67 10.29 9.21 -5.43
C SER A 67 11.57 9.33 -4.59
N ASN A 68 11.64 10.32 -3.69
CA ASN A 68 12.75 10.55 -2.76
C ASN A 68 12.42 10.19 -1.30
N ASP A 69 11.41 9.34 -1.09
CA ASP A 69 11.02 8.89 0.25
C ASP A 69 12.23 8.24 0.97
N ARG A 70 12.46 8.67 2.22
CA ARG A 70 13.60 8.27 3.05
C ARG A 70 13.19 7.27 4.12
N TRP A 71 12.24 6.40 3.81
CA TRP A 71 11.75 5.39 4.73
C TRP A 71 12.91 4.66 5.43
N TRP A 72 13.05 4.92 6.72
CA TRP A 72 14.25 4.60 7.50
C TRP A 72 14.42 3.12 7.83
N TYR A 73 13.44 2.30 7.45
CA TYR A 73 13.55 0.84 7.49
C TYR A 73 14.19 0.24 6.24
N ALA A 74 14.41 1.03 5.18
CA ALA A 74 15.09 0.59 3.98
C ALA A 74 16.61 0.59 4.16
N ASP A 75 17.26 -0.49 3.73
CA ASP A 75 18.72 -0.61 3.72
C ASP A 75 19.38 0.43 2.80
N GLU A 76 20.54 0.94 3.19
CA GLU A 76 21.27 1.96 2.41
C GLU A 76 21.71 1.46 1.02
N GLY A 77 21.92 0.13 0.89
CA GLY A 77 22.34 -0.52 -0.35
C GLY A 77 21.22 -0.81 -1.36
N CYS A 78 19.97 -0.46 -1.04
CA CYS A 78 18.82 -0.77 -1.90
C CYS A 78 18.69 0.17 -3.11
N SER A 79 18.28 -0.41 -4.24
CA SER A 79 17.86 0.29 -5.45
C SER A 79 16.62 -0.41 -6.04
N PRO A 80 15.43 0.23 -6.04
CA PRO A 80 15.17 1.59 -5.56
C PRO A 80 15.21 1.70 -4.02
N LYS A 81 15.49 2.91 -3.53
CA LYS A 81 15.48 3.21 -2.08
C LYS A 81 14.06 3.26 -1.53
N GLY A 82 13.94 3.20 -0.20
CA GLY A 82 12.67 3.35 0.50
C GLY A 82 11.79 2.11 0.39
N PHE A 83 10.48 2.29 0.25
CA PHE A 83 9.49 1.20 0.21
C PHE A 83 9.80 0.13 -0.86
N GLY A 84 10.26 0.58 -2.03
CA GLY A 84 10.64 -0.26 -3.15
C GLY A 84 11.88 -1.12 -2.92
N CYS A 85 12.54 -1.04 -1.76
CA CYS A 85 13.62 -1.95 -1.37
C CYS A 85 13.07 -3.37 -1.13
N TYR A 86 11.89 -3.49 -0.51
CA TYR A 86 11.32 -4.78 -0.09
C TYR A 86 9.98 -5.12 -0.75
N PHE A 87 9.21 -4.11 -1.13
CA PHE A 87 7.85 -4.27 -1.62
C PHE A 87 7.71 -3.76 -3.05
N GLU A 88 6.75 -4.31 -3.79
CA GLU A 88 6.36 -3.76 -5.08
C GLU A 88 5.84 -2.33 -4.92
N GLY A 89 6.05 -1.50 -5.95
CA GLY A 89 5.52 -0.14 -5.96
C GLY A 89 4.00 -0.11 -5.75
N LEU A 90 3.52 0.83 -4.93
CA LEU A 90 2.09 0.97 -4.65
C LEU A 90 1.28 1.38 -5.88
N SER A 91 1.91 2.06 -6.85
CA SER A 91 1.29 2.61 -8.05
C SER A 91 2.27 2.54 -9.22
N SER A 92 1.75 2.57 -10.45
CA SER A 92 2.55 2.82 -11.66
C SER A 92 2.80 4.32 -11.89
N CYS A 93 2.08 5.20 -11.19
CA CYS A 93 2.24 6.64 -11.27
C CYS A 93 3.24 7.17 -10.24
N ARG A 94 3.77 8.36 -10.52
CA ARG A 94 4.68 9.14 -9.69
C ARG A 94 4.09 10.50 -9.40
N GLU A 95 4.58 11.13 -8.34
CA GLU A 95 4.09 12.43 -7.86
C GLU A 95 4.23 13.58 -8.87
N HIS A 96 5.08 13.43 -9.89
CA HIS A 96 5.29 14.42 -10.96
C HIS A 96 4.53 14.08 -12.24
N ASP A 97 3.73 13.01 -12.26
CA ASP A 97 2.99 12.63 -13.47
C ASP A 97 1.74 13.49 -13.68
N SER A 98 1.18 14.10 -12.63
CA SER A 98 -0.05 14.90 -12.69
C SER A 98 0.12 16.27 -12.04
N ASP A 99 -0.69 17.23 -12.47
CA ASP A 99 -0.80 18.56 -11.86
C ASP A 99 -1.79 18.59 -10.68
N ASP A 100 -2.73 17.63 -10.58
CA ASP A 100 -3.69 17.53 -9.47
C ASP A 100 -3.15 16.62 -8.36
N VAL A 101 -2.27 17.18 -7.54
CA VAL A 101 -1.59 16.47 -6.45
C VAL A 101 -1.93 17.09 -5.11
N ILE A 102 -2.35 16.25 -4.16
CA ILE A 102 -2.56 16.67 -2.77
C ILE A 102 -1.74 15.82 -1.79
N SER A 103 -1.36 16.41 -0.66
CA SER A 103 -0.82 15.63 0.47
C SER A 103 -1.95 14.85 1.15
N SER A 104 -1.68 13.61 1.54
CA SER A 104 -2.55 12.83 2.41
C SER A 104 -2.83 13.52 3.75
N GLU A 105 -1.96 14.41 4.22
CA GLU A 105 -2.16 15.21 5.43
C GLU A 105 -3.24 16.29 5.26
N ALA A 106 -3.51 16.72 4.02
CA ALA A 106 -4.58 17.67 3.71
C ALA A 106 -5.97 17.02 3.68
N VAL A 107 -6.04 15.69 3.81
CA VAL A 107 -7.30 14.93 3.80
C VAL A 107 -7.58 14.38 5.19
N THR A 108 -8.81 14.55 5.67
CA THR A 108 -9.25 13.84 6.88
C THR A 108 -9.35 12.35 6.56
N ILE A 109 -8.35 11.61 6.99
CA ILE A 109 -8.25 10.17 6.81
C ILE A 109 -9.40 9.47 7.55
N PRO A 110 -10.34 8.81 6.86
CA PRO A 110 -11.49 8.24 7.52
C PRO A 110 -11.11 6.91 8.17
N LYS A 111 -10.99 6.93 9.51
CA LYS A 111 -10.53 5.78 10.31
C LYS A 111 -11.43 4.54 10.19
N THR A 112 -12.70 4.74 9.88
CA THR A 112 -13.75 3.70 9.86
C THR A 112 -14.38 3.49 8.48
N HIS A 113 -13.81 4.07 7.42
CA HIS A 113 -14.39 3.93 6.08
C HIS A 113 -14.31 2.49 5.58
N VAL A 114 -15.44 2.01 5.09
CA VAL A 114 -15.58 0.77 4.32
C VAL A 114 -16.44 1.12 3.11
N PRO A 115 -16.03 0.81 1.86
CA PRO A 115 -16.86 1.05 0.71
C PRO A 115 -18.21 0.35 0.85
N ALA A 116 -19.30 0.99 0.42
CA ALA A 116 -20.67 0.47 0.60
C ALA A 116 -20.83 -0.97 0.07
N LYS A 117 -20.16 -1.28 -1.04
CA LYS A 117 -20.10 -2.63 -1.66
C LYS A 117 -19.57 -3.71 -0.70
N TYR A 118 -18.70 -3.36 0.23
CA TYR A 118 -17.99 -4.27 1.13
C TYR A 118 -18.43 -4.17 2.60
N VAL A 119 -19.39 -3.30 2.94
CA VAL A 119 -19.79 -3.02 4.33
C VAL A 119 -20.13 -4.28 5.13
N ARG A 120 -20.79 -5.26 4.50
CA ARG A 120 -21.17 -6.55 5.12
C ARG A 120 -19.99 -7.40 5.59
N HIS A 121 -18.79 -7.15 5.08
CA HIS A 121 -17.58 -7.87 5.46
C HIS A 121 -16.87 -7.20 6.65
N GLY A 122 -17.19 -5.94 6.94
CA GLY A 122 -16.68 -5.18 8.09
C GLY A 122 -15.31 -4.51 7.86
N LEU A 123 -14.95 -3.63 8.80
CA LEU A 123 -13.76 -2.78 8.72
C LEU A 123 -12.45 -3.57 8.65
N MET A 124 -12.31 -4.58 9.51
CA MET A 124 -11.06 -5.37 9.55
C MET A 124 -10.87 -6.19 8.28
N TRP A 125 -11.95 -6.71 7.70
CA TRP A 125 -11.87 -7.37 6.41
C TRP A 125 -11.42 -6.39 5.32
N TRP A 126 -11.99 -5.18 5.25
CA TRP A 126 -11.57 -4.17 4.26
C TRP A 126 -10.09 -3.80 4.42
N ARG A 127 -9.66 -3.51 5.65
CA ARG A 127 -8.25 -3.22 5.96
C ARG A 127 -7.31 -4.34 5.55
N SER A 128 -7.73 -5.60 5.68
CA SER A 128 -6.93 -6.73 5.20
C SER A 128 -6.74 -6.71 3.67
N GLN A 129 -7.75 -6.27 2.89
CA GLN A 129 -7.60 -6.15 1.43
C GLN A 129 -6.65 -5.03 1.05
N VAL A 130 -6.74 -3.89 1.74
CA VAL A 130 -5.81 -2.77 1.57
C VAL A 130 -4.37 -3.20 1.90
N MET A 131 -4.18 -3.93 3.01
CA MET A 131 -2.86 -4.44 3.40
C MET A 131 -2.31 -5.47 2.40
N ARG A 132 -3.15 -6.30 1.78
CA ARG A 132 -2.73 -7.23 0.71
C ARG A 132 -2.13 -6.50 -0.50
N LEU A 133 -2.60 -5.29 -0.80
CA LEU A 133 -2.02 -4.44 -1.85
C LEU A 133 -0.66 -3.88 -1.43
N ILE A 134 -0.54 -3.41 -0.18
CA ILE A 134 0.68 -2.79 0.36
C ILE A 134 1.80 -3.83 0.53
N TRP A 135 1.48 -5.01 1.06
CA TRP A 135 2.46 -6.02 1.45
C TRP A 135 2.94 -6.94 0.31
N ARG A 136 2.80 -6.53 -0.96
CA ARG A 136 3.29 -7.34 -2.09
C ARG A 136 4.82 -7.37 -2.05
N PRO A 137 5.46 -8.51 -1.73
CA PRO A 137 6.90 -8.56 -1.58
C PRO A 137 7.57 -8.62 -2.95
N LEU A 138 8.74 -8.02 -3.07
CA LEU A 138 9.59 -8.24 -4.24
C LEU A 138 10.03 -9.72 -4.34
N PRO A 139 10.39 -10.21 -5.54
CA PRO A 139 10.79 -11.59 -5.74
C PRO A 139 11.92 -12.06 -4.82
N TRP A 140 12.90 -11.20 -4.55
CA TRP A 140 14.02 -11.53 -3.69
C TRP A 140 13.60 -11.67 -2.21
N VAL A 141 12.68 -10.81 -1.74
CA VAL A 141 12.14 -10.89 -0.37
C VAL A 141 11.33 -12.16 -0.21
N ARG A 142 10.50 -12.50 -1.22
CA ARG A 142 9.76 -13.76 -1.25
C ARG A 142 10.71 -14.96 -1.14
N GLY A 143 11.77 -14.99 -1.95
CA GLY A 143 12.76 -16.06 -1.90
C GLY A 143 13.56 -16.12 -0.59
N GLU A 144 13.78 -14.99 0.09
CA GLU A 144 14.36 -14.98 1.44
C GLU A 144 13.40 -15.58 2.46
N VAL A 145 12.13 -15.16 2.45
CA VAL A 145 11.09 -15.66 3.36
C VAL A 145 10.94 -17.18 3.21
N GLU A 146 10.80 -17.68 1.98
CA GLU A 146 10.68 -19.12 1.69
C GLU A 146 11.89 -19.90 2.19
N ARG A 147 13.11 -19.39 1.96
CA ARG A 147 14.34 -20.02 2.45
C ARG A 147 14.40 -20.08 3.98
N ARG A 148 13.97 -19.02 4.66
CA ARG A 148 13.96 -18.95 6.14
C ARG A 148 12.87 -19.82 6.73
N MET A 149 11.70 -19.88 6.11
CA MET A 149 10.62 -20.81 6.49
C MET A 149 11.10 -22.26 6.42
N ALA A 150 11.75 -22.65 5.33
CA ALA A 150 12.32 -23.99 5.20
C ALA A 150 13.38 -24.29 6.28
N ALA A 151 14.24 -23.32 6.61
CA ALA A 151 15.29 -23.49 7.62
C ALA A 151 14.76 -23.71 9.04
N ILE A 152 13.58 -23.19 9.37
CA ILE A 152 12.93 -23.42 10.68
C ILE A 152 11.95 -24.60 10.66
N GLY A 153 11.88 -25.36 9.56
CA GLY A 153 10.96 -26.48 9.41
C GLY A 153 9.49 -26.08 9.26
N TRP A 154 9.20 -24.85 8.82
CA TRP A 154 7.84 -24.42 8.54
C TRP A 154 7.35 -25.05 7.23
N SER A 155 6.27 -25.82 7.29
CA SER A 155 5.52 -26.31 6.12
C SER A 155 4.11 -25.74 6.11
N GLU A 156 3.52 -25.55 4.93
CA GLU A 156 2.14 -25.05 4.79
C GLU A 156 1.08 -26.13 5.08
N GLU A 157 1.49 -27.35 5.46
CA GLU A 157 0.61 -28.50 5.71
C GLU A 157 0.24 -28.69 7.19
N GLY A 158 0.34 -27.64 8.01
CA GLY A 158 -0.06 -27.64 9.43
C GLY A 158 -1.50 -27.24 9.67
#